data_AF-A0A852U385-F1
#
_entry.id   AF-A0A852U385-F1
#
_cell.length_a   1.000
_cell.length_b   1.000
_cell.length_c   1.000
_cell.angle_alpha   90.00
_cell.angle_beta   90.00
_cell.angle_gamma   90.00
#
_symmetry.space_group_name_H-M   'P 1'
#
loop_
_entity.id
_entity.type
_entity.pdbx_description
1 polymer ?
#
loop_
_entity_poly.entity_id
_entity_poly.type
_entity_poly.pdbx_seq_one_letter_code
_entity_poly.pdbx_strand_id
1 'polypeptide(L)' 'MRPLTIVELYALPAAVDLMTAAQALNMGRTMAYELARRGEFPCAVIRYGDTYRVPTAEILRLLNVPIPNRESPTVTESGQ' A
#
# COMPACT_ATOMS: atom_id res chain seq x y z
N MET A 1 0.36 14.95 -9.66
CA MET A 1 0.69 13.55 -9.31
C MET A 1 -0.40 12.67 -9.92
N ARG A 2 -0.07 11.58 -10.60
CA ARG A 2 -1.07 10.69 -11.23
C ARG A 2 -1.51 9.63 -10.21
N PRO A 3 -2.81 9.37 -9.97
CA PRO A 3 -3.23 8.30 -9.08
C PRO A 3 -2.75 6.92 -9.58
N LEU A 4 -2.46 6.02 -8.64
CA LEU A 4 -2.09 4.64 -8.98
C LEU A 4 -3.31 3.85 -9.46
N THR A 5 -3.09 2.98 -10.44
CA THR A 5 -4.10 2.01 -10.88
C THR A 5 -4.07 0.76 -9.99
N ILE A 6 -5.12 -0.07 -10.08
CA ILE A 6 -5.22 -1.31 -9.31
C ILE A 6 -4.05 -2.28 -9.60
N VAL A 7 -3.60 -2.33 -10.86
CA VAL A 7 -2.49 -3.18 -11.29
C VAL A 7 -1.18 -2.69 -10.67
N GLU A 8 -0.97 -1.38 -10.66
CA GLU A 8 0.22 -0.78 -10.04
C GLU A 8 0.21 -0.96 -8.53
N LEU A 9 -0.96 -0.93 -7.89
CA LEU A 9 -1.12 -1.17 -6.46
C LEU A 9 -0.66 -2.58 -6.06
N TYR A 10 -0.97 -3.59 -6.87
CA TYR A 10 -0.49 -4.97 -6.66
C TYR A 10 1.00 -5.16 -6.95
N ALA A 11 1.59 -4.31 -7.79
CA ALA A 11 3.02 -4.33 -8.10
C ALA A 11 3.87 -3.60 -7.03
N LEU A 12 3.24 -2.94 -6.05
CA LEU A 12 3.97 -2.26 -4.98
C LEU A 12 4.75 -3.25 -4.11
N PRO A 13 5.92 -2.83 -3.57
CA PRO A 13 6.64 -3.62 -2.58
C PRO A 13 5.81 -3.78 -1.29
N ALA A 14 6.27 -4.61 -0.36
CA ALA A 14 5.55 -4.87 0.90
C ALA A 14 5.24 -3.59 1.72
N ALA A 15 6.13 -2.59 1.67
CA ALA A 15 5.90 -1.28 2.25
C ALA A 15 6.46 -0.19 1.33
N VAL A 16 5.72 0.91 1.21
CA VAL A 16 6.05 2.06 0.37
C VAL A 16 6.28 3.31 1.21
N ASP A 17 6.80 4.37 0.61
CA ASP A 17 6.89 5.66 1.27
C ASP A 17 5.52 6.36 1.35
N LEU A 18 5.44 7.42 2.17
CA LEU A 18 4.22 8.20 2.36
C LEU A 18 3.70 8.83 1.04
N MET A 19 4.57 9.18 0.11
CA MET A 19 4.18 9.84 -1.14
C MET A 19 3.54 8.86 -2.11
N THR A 20 4.04 7.64 -2.17
CA THR A 20 3.45 6.54 -2.95
C THR A 20 2.10 6.14 -2.35
N ALA A 21 1.99 6.07 -1.01
CA ALA A 21 0.71 5.85 -0.35
C ALA A 21 -0.29 6.98 -0.63
N ALA A 22 0.15 8.24 -0.55
CA ALA A 22 -0.67 9.40 -0.91
C ALA A 22 -1.14 9.35 -2.36
N GLN A 23 -0.27 8.92 -3.28
CA GLN A 23 -0.60 8.75 -4.69
C GLN A 23 -1.67 7.67 -4.91
N ALA A 24 -1.62 6.56 -4.15
CA ALA A 24 -2.69 5.54 -4.17
C ALA A 24 -4.04 6.11 -3.73
N LEU A 25 -4.04 7.05 -2.79
CA LEU A 25 -5.24 7.68 -2.23
C LEU A 25 -5.63 8.98 -2.94
N ASN A 26 -4.98 9.32 -4.06
CA ASN A 26 -5.16 10.58 -4.79
C ASN A 26 -5.01 11.84 -3.89
N MET A 27 -4.08 11.79 -2.94
CA MET A 27 -3.76 12.89 -2.03
C MET A 27 -2.57 13.71 -2.51
N GLY A 28 -2.64 15.02 -2.28
CA GLY A 28 -1.50 15.91 -2.46
C GLY A 28 -0.41 15.71 -1.40
N ARG A 29 0.83 16.05 -1.75
CA ARG A 29 2.02 15.98 -0.87
C ARG A 29 1.79 16.68 0.47
N THR A 30 1.31 17.92 0.44
CA THR A 30 1.12 18.75 1.65
C THR A 30 0.15 18.09 2.61
N MET A 31 -1.04 17.71 2.13
CA MET A 31 -2.07 17.05 2.94
C MET A 31 -1.58 15.73 3.53
N ALA A 32 -0.87 14.92 2.74
CA ALA A 32 -0.32 13.65 3.23
C ALA A 32 0.69 13.85 4.38
N TYR A 33 1.61 14.81 4.26
CA TYR A 33 2.57 15.11 5.33
C TYR A 33 1.91 15.70 6.58
N GLU A 34 0.91 16.57 6.41
CA GLU A 34 0.16 17.14 7.54
C GLU A 34 -0.57 16.05 8.33
N LEU A 35 -1.30 15.18 7.63
CA LEU A 35 -2.00 14.05 8.26
C LEU A 35 -1.02 13.07 8.91
N ALA A 36 0.10 12.75 8.25
CA ALA A 36 1.11 11.85 8.81
C ALA A 36 1.77 12.43 10.08
N ARG A 37 2.05 13.74 10.10
CA ARG A 37 2.61 14.41 11.30
C ARG A 37 1.62 14.45 12.46
N ARG A 38 0.33 14.56 12.16
CA ARG A 38 -0.77 14.54 13.15
C ARG A 38 -1.16 13.14 13.60
N GLY A 39 -0.64 12.09 12.93
CA GLY A 39 -1.07 10.70 13.18
C GLY A 39 -2.48 10.41 12.64
N GLU A 40 -2.99 11.25 11.73
CA GLU A 40 -4.34 11.18 11.16
C GLU A 40 -4.33 10.66 9.71
N PHE A 41 -3.20 10.12 9.23
CA PHE A 41 -3.15 9.51 7.91
C PHE A 41 -4.05 8.26 7.89
N PRO A 42 -4.87 8.04 6.84
CA PRO A 42 -5.91 7.02 6.86
C PRO A 42 -5.38 5.58 6.81
N CYS A 43 -4.12 5.38 6.43
CA CYS A 43 -3.43 4.10 6.54
C CYS A 43 -2.54 4.07 7.78
N ALA A 44 -2.33 2.90 8.39
CA ALA A 44 -1.33 2.77 9.44
C ALA A 44 0.06 3.11 8.88
N VAL A 45 0.72 4.09 9.50
CA VAL A 45 2.06 4.54 9.11
C VAL A 45 3.08 4.09 10.15
N ILE A 46 4.12 3.40 9.68
CA ILE A 46 5.26 3.03 10.50
C ILE A 46 6.29 4.16 10.38
N ARG A 47 6.68 4.73 11.51
CA ARG A 47 7.70 5.78 11.57
C ARG A 47 9.03 5.20 12.06
N TYR A 48 10.05 5.26 11.22
CA TYR A 48 11.42 4.89 11.56
C TYR A 48 12.30 6.15 11.50
N GLY A 49 12.62 6.72 12.66
CA GLY A 49 13.29 8.02 12.75
C GLY A 49 12.46 9.11 12.05
N ASP A 50 13.02 9.71 11.00
CA ASP A 50 12.39 10.75 10.18
C ASP A 50 11.68 10.21 8.92
N THR A 51 11.72 8.88 8.69
CA THR A 51 11.12 8.27 7.51
C THR A 51 9.76 7.63 7.83
N TYR A 52 8.79 7.86 6.95
CA TYR A 52 7.49 7.22 6.98
C TYR A 52 7.42 6.05 6.00
N ARG A 53 6.90 4.92 6.47
CA ARG A 53 6.61 3.74 5.66
C ARG A 53 5.16 3.30 5.87
N VAL A 54 4.48 3.00 4.77
CA VAL A 54 3.09 2.52 4.78
C VAL A 54 3.09 1.10 4.24
N PRO A 55 2.60 0.10 5.00
CA PRO A 55 2.43 -1.25 4.47
C PRO A 55 1.42 -1.23 3.31
N THR A 56 1.75 -1.89 2.20
CA THR A 56 0.85 -1.96 1.03
C THR A 56 -0.48 -2.65 1.38
N ALA A 57 -0.45 -3.60 2.32
CA ALA A 57 -1.65 -4.25 2.85
C ALA A 57 -2.65 -3.25 3.44
N GLU A 58 -2.19 -2.19 4.10
CA GLU A 58 -3.07 -1.16 4.68
C GLU A 58 -3.75 -0.33 3.60
N ILE A 59 -3.02 -0.01 2.52
CA ILE A 59 -3.57 0.71 1.37
C ILE A 59 -4.64 -0.14 0.67
N LEU A 60 -4.34 -1.43 0.43
CA LEU A 60 -5.28 -2.39 -0.16
C LEU A 60 -6.54 -2.53 0.70
N ARG A 61 -6.37 -2.69 2.02
CA ARG A 61 -7.48 -2.77 2.97
C ARG A 61 -8.35 -1.52 2.97
N LEU A 62 -7.76 -0.34 2.98
CA LEU A 62 -8.48 0.93 2.98
C LEU A 62 -9.32 1.11 1.69
N LEU A 63 -8.77 0.70 0.55
CA LEU A 63 -9.46 0.75 -0.74
C LEU A 63 -10.44 -0.42 -0.96
N ASN A 64 -10.61 -1.30 0.04
CA ASN A 64 -11.42 -2.51 -0.03
C ASN A 64 -11.05 -3.41 -1.22
N VAL A 65 -9.74 -3.53 -1.49
CA VAL A 65 -9.15 -4.35 -2.53
C VAL A 65 -8.61 -5.65 -1.90
N PRO A 66 -8.87 -6.83 -2.48
CA PRO A 66 -8.35 -8.07 -1.94
C PRO A 66 -6.82 -8.07 -1.98
N ILE A 67 -6.19 -8.49 -0.89
CA ILE A 67 -4.75 -8.75 -0.90
C ILE A 67 -4.53 -9.95 -1.81
N PRO A 68 -3.66 -9.87 -2.84
CA PRO A 68 -3.42 -11.01 -3.71
C PRO A 68 -2.85 -12.12 -2.85
N ASN A 69 -3.61 -13.22 -2.74
CA ASN A 69 -3.05 -14.42 -2.15
C ASN A 69 -1.90 -14.83 -3.06
N ARG A 70 -0.73 -15.11 -2.49
CA ARG A 70 0.23 -15.92 -3.24
C ARG A 70 -0.44 -17.27 -3.34
N GLU A 71 -1.20 -17.48 -4.41
CA GLU A 71 -1.61 -18.80 -4.81
C GLU A 71 -0.30 -19.58 -4.91
N SER A 72 -0.02 -20.40 -3.88
CA SER A 72 0.98 -21.45 -4.01
C SER A 72 0.62 -22.15 -5.31
N PRO A 73 1.56 -22.30 -6.27
CA PRO A 73 1.28 -23.10 -7.43
C PRO A 73 0.81 -24.44 -6.87
N THR A 74 -0.48 -24.75 -7.02
CA THR A 74 -1.00 -26.07 -6.70
C THR A 74 -0.12 -26.99 -7.51
N VAL A 75 0.74 -27.70 -6.80
CA VAL A 75 1.55 -28.75 -7.37
C VAL A 75 0.52 -29.74 -7.86
N THR A 76 0.20 -29.68 -9.15
CA THR A 76 -0.48 -30.76 -9.83
C THR A 76 0.54 -31.89 -9.86
N GLU A 77 0.68 -32.58 -8.72
CA GLU A 77 1.25 -33.91 -8.67
C GLU A 77 0.42 -34.78 -9.61
N SER A 78 1.17 -35.44 -10.49
CA SER A 78 0.69 -36.31 -11.54
C SER A 78 0.15 -37.61 -10.97
N GLY A 79 -0.82 -38.20 -11.67
CA GLY A 79 -1.02 -39.65 -11.68
C GLY A 79 -2.38 -40.12 -11.18
N GLN A 80 -3.30 -40.38 -12.12
CA GLN A 80 -3.74 -41.74 -12.45
C GLN A 80 -4.11 -41.81 -13.93
#